data_AF-A0A7Y1VG38-F1
#
_entry.id   AF-A0A7Y1VG38-F1
#
_cell.length_a   1.000
_cell.length_b   1.000
_cell.length_c   1.000
_cell.angle_alpha   90.00
_cell.angle_beta   90.00
_cell.angle_gamma   90.00
#
_symmetry.space_group_name_H-M   'P 1'
#
loop_
_entity.id
_entity.type
_entity.pdbx_description
1 polymer ?
#
loop_
_entity_poly.entity_id
_entity_poly.type
_entity_poly.pdbx_seq_one_letter_code
_entity_poly.pdbx_strand_id
1 'polypeptide(L)'
;MPELETITGRRIIALPAVLDAVMWPEDALVARLAPDDVFLIGAGDLDVADEHAIIDEETGFSGIWLERRAAADWCERNATWGPVPDGLAQGMAAGLPVKALTVGDRVLLLVASVLAKDLEERLA
;
A
#
# COMPACT_ATOMS: atom_id res chain seq x y z
N MET A 1 11.34 -16.43 9.49
CA MET A 1 10.77 -15.80 8.28
C MET A 1 10.82 -14.30 8.48
N PRO A 2 10.89 -13.49 7.42
CA PRO A 2 10.79 -12.04 7.59
C PRO A 2 9.45 -11.68 8.25
N GLU A 3 9.51 -10.85 9.28
CA GLU A 3 8.35 -10.38 10.05
C GLU A 3 7.75 -9.14 9.37
N LEU A 4 6.44 -8.95 9.54
CA LEU A 4 5.77 -7.76 9.04
C LEU A 4 6.04 -6.60 10.01
N GLU A 5 6.40 -5.45 9.44
CA GLU A 5 6.66 -4.24 10.21
C GLU A 5 5.49 -3.26 10.07
N THR A 6 5.20 -2.49 11.13
CA THR A 6 4.23 -1.39 11.03
C THR A 6 4.73 -0.37 10.03
N ILE A 7 3.89 -0.05 9.05
CA ILE A 7 4.16 0.97 8.04
C ILE A 7 3.54 2.26 8.52
N THR A 8 4.37 3.30 8.58
CA THR A 8 3.96 4.64 8.99
C THR A 8 3.95 5.58 7.78
N GLY A 9 3.06 6.56 7.82
CA GLY A 9 2.94 7.54 6.76
C GLY A 9 1.80 8.51 7.03
N ARG A 10 1.27 9.08 5.95
CA ARG A 10 0.13 9.99 5.98
C ARG A 10 -1.00 9.42 5.15
N ARG A 11 -2.22 9.46 5.69
CA ARG A 11 -3.43 9.24 4.91
C ARG A 11 -4.00 10.57 4.47
N ILE A 12 -4.25 10.68 3.18
CA ILE A 12 -4.63 11.91 2.51
C ILE A 12 -5.95 11.65 1.80
N ILE A 13 -7.00 12.28 2.31
CA ILE A 13 -8.33 12.26 1.69
C ILE A 13 -8.56 13.62 1.06
N ALA A 14 -8.80 13.65 -0.25
CA ALA A 14 -9.04 14.89 -1.01
C ALA A 14 -9.80 14.59 -2.31
N LEU A 15 -10.23 15.63 -3.02
CA LEU A 15 -10.86 15.47 -4.32
C LEU A 15 -9.97 14.67 -5.29
N PRO A 16 -10.52 13.69 -6.06
CA PRO A 16 -9.72 12.86 -6.97
C PRO A 16 -8.88 13.67 -7.94
N ALA A 17 -9.45 14.73 -8.52
CA ALA A 17 -8.75 15.61 -9.46
C ALA A 17 -7.59 16.39 -8.81
N VAL A 18 -7.67 16.67 -7.51
CA VAL A 18 -6.56 17.29 -6.77
C VAL A 18 -5.45 16.26 -6.61
N LEU A 19 -5.76 15.06 -6.11
CA LEU A 19 -4.79 13.97 -5.94
C LEU A 19 -4.11 13.55 -7.25
N ASP A 20 -4.82 13.62 -8.38
CA ASP A 20 -4.27 13.34 -9.71
C ASP A 20 -3.29 14.41 -10.20
N ALA A 21 -3.42 15.65 -9.69
CA ALA A 21 -2.55 16.77 -10.02
C ALA A 21 -1.40 16.98 -9.02
N VAL A 22 -1.39 16.23 -7.91
CA VAL A 22 -0.33 16.32 -6.89
C VAL A 22 1.01 15.90 -7.46
N MET A 23 2.02 16.73 -7.21
CA MET A 23 3.42 16.38 -7.39
C MET A 23 3.91 15.65 -6.14
N TRP A 24 3.91 14.32 -6.19
CA TRP A 24 4.33 13.48 -5.07
C TRP A 24 5.85 13.59 -4.82
N PRO A 25 6.32 13.55 -3.56
CA PRO A 25 7.74 13.55 -3.26
C PRO A 25 8.45 12.32 -3.86
N GLU A 26 9.64 12.50 -4.43
CA GLU A 26 10.37 11.43 -5.14
C GLU A 26 10.80 10.26 -4.23
N ASP A 27 10.98 10.53 -2.95
CA ASP A 27 11.33 9.56 -1.91
C ASP A 27 10.11 8.90 -1.25
N ALA A 28 8.89 9.31 -1.63
CA ALA A 28 7.65 8.75 -1.11
C ALA A 28 7.19 7.52 -1.90
N LEU A 29 6.51 6.60 -1.21
CA LEU A 29 5.66 5.60 -1.87
C LEU A 29 4.22 6.08 -1.82
N VAL A 30 3.52 6.00 -2.96
CA VAL A 30 2.15 6.47 -3.09
C VAL A 30 1.24 5.27 -3.37
N ALA A 31 0.39 4.94 -2.41
CA ALA A 31 -0.64 3.91 -2.58
C ALA A 31 -2.02 4.58 -2.70
N ARG A 32 -2.55 4.67 -3.94
CA ARG A 32 -3.91 5.18 -4.20
C ARG A 32 -4.96 4.13 -3.81
N LEU A 33 -5.43 4.19 -2.56
CA LEU A 33 -6.35 3.21 -1.98
C LEU A 33 -7.77 3.34 -2.55
N ALA A 34 -8.18 4.56 -2.90
CA ALA A 34 -9.42 4.87 -3.60
C ALA A 34 -9.20 6.12 -4.47
N PRO A 35 -10.14 6.48 -5.37
CA PRO A 35 -10.03 7.72 -6.14
C PRO A 35 -9.83 8.97 -5.28
N ASP A 36 -10.26 8.99 -4.05
CA ASP A 36 -10.16 10.12 -3.11
C ASP A 36 -9.27 9.82 -1.89
N ASP A 37 -8.57 8.69 -1.86
CA ASP A 37 -7.81 8.20 -0.70
C ASP A 37 -6.40 7.74 -1.09
N VAL A 38 -5.39 8.38 -0.54
CA VAL A 38 -3.97 8.04 -0.71
C VAL A 38 -3.33 7.73 0.63
N PHE A 39 -2.58 6.63 0.67
CA PHE A 39 -1.60 6.39 1.71
C PHE A 39 -0.20 6.72 1.19
N LEU A 40 0.40 7.76 1.76
CA LEU A 40 1.73 8.26 1.46
C LEU A 40 2.72 7.70 2.49
N ILE A 41 3.69 6.89 2.06
CA ILE A 41 4.63 6.19 2.95
C ILE A 41 6.03 6.78 2.79
N GLY A 42 6.73 7.01 3.90
CA GLY A 42 8.14 7.39 3.91
C GLY A 42 8.44 8.87 3.64
N ALA A 43 7.46 9.67 3.23
CA ALA A 43 7.60 11.11 3.08
C ALA A 43 7.05 11.90 4.27
N GLY A 44 7.58 13.11 4.43
CA GLY A 44 7.12 14.08 5.43
C GLY A 44 5.82 14.78 5.03
N ASP A 45 5.59 15.96 5.61
CA ASP A 45 4.38 16.74 5.36
C ASP A 45 4.20 17.07 3.88
N LEU A 46 2.98 16.87 3.38
CA LEU A 46 2.55 17.24 2.04
C LEU A 46 1.35 18.17 2.15
N ASP A 47 1.42 19.29 1.46
CA ASP A 47 0.28 20.18 1.28
C ASP A 47 -0.45 19.83 -0.01
N VAL A 48 -1.77 19.74 0.05
CA VAL A 48 -2.63 19.50 -1.13
C VAL A 48 -3.55 20.69 -1.30
N ALA A 49 -3.72 21.13 -2.55
CA ALA A 49 -4.53 22.31 -2.88
C ALA A 49 -6.04 22.01 -2.83
N ASP A 50 -6.53 21.58 -1.67
CA ASP A 50 -7.92 21.27 -1.36
C ASP A 50 -8.25 21.75 0.06
N GLU A 51 -9.19 22.69 0.16
CA GLU A 51 -9.60 23.28 1.45
C GLU A 51 -10.30 22.28 2.39
N HIS A 52 -10.73 21.14 1.86
CA HIS A 52 -11.40 20.08 2.60
C HIS A 52 -10.55 18.82 2.75
N ALA A 53 -9.26 18.90 2.39
CA ALA A 53 -8.37 17.77 2.56
C ALA A 53 -8.24 17.38 4.03
N ILE A 54 -8.27 16.07 4.27
CA ILE A 54 -7.93 15.47 5.56
C ILE A 54 -6.57 14.81 5.38
N ILE A 55 -5.59 15.28 6.16
CA ILE A 55 -4.23 14.75 6.15
C ILE A 55 -3.91 14.34 7.58
N ASP A 56 -3.85 13.04 7.85
CA ASP A 56 -3.60 12.49 9.18
C ASP A 56 -2.45 11.47 9.17
N GLU A 57 -1.86 11.24 10.34
CA GLU A 57 -0.92 10.14 10.53
C GLU A 57 -1.64 8.79 10.33
N GLU A 58 -0.98 7.87 9.64
CA GLU A 58 -1.49 6.53 9.36
C GLU A 58 -0.49 5.47 9.82
N THR A 59 -0.96 4.54 10.66
CA THR A 59 -0.18 3.45 11.26
C THR A 59 -0.98 2.13 11.29
N GLY A 60 -2.13 2.08 10.64
CA GLY A 60 -3.08 0.98 10.60
C GLY A 60 -2.70 -0.12 9.61
N PHE A 61 -1.56 0.00 8.93
CA PHE A 61 -1.01 -1.02 8.05
C PHE A 61 0.30 -1.60 8.59
N SER A 62 0.46 -2.90 8.40
CA SER A 62 1.75 -3.58 8.48
C SER A 62 2.12 -4.12 7.11
N GLY A 63 3.41 -4.24 6.84
CA GLY A 63 3.87 -4.66 5.53
C GLY A 63 5.23 -5.32 5.52
N ILE A 64 5.52 -5.91 4.36
CA ILE A 64 6.75 -6.62 4.08
C ILE A 64 7.15 -6.41 2.63
N TRP A 65 8.43 -6.21 2.41
CA TRP A 65 9.00 -6.15 1.07
C TRP A 65 9.40 -7.53 0.56
N LEU A 66 8.91 -7.85 -0.64
CA LEU A 66 9.28 -9.05 -1.37
C LEU A 66 9.91 -8.68 -2.72
N GLU A 67 10.75 -9.56 -3.24
CA GLU A 67 11.15 -9.51 -4.65
C GLU A 67 9.92 -9.62 -5.54
N ARG A 68 9.86 -8.83 -6.63
CA ARG A 68 8.69 -8.76 -7.52
C ARG A 68 8.26 -10.13 -8.02
N ARG A 69 9.22 -10.99 -8.38
CA ARG A 69 8.92 -12.37 -8.81
C ARG A 69 8.29 -13.19 -7.69
N ALA A 70 8.84 -13.13 -6.48
CA ALA A 70 8.30 -13.88 -5.34
C ALA A 70 6.89 -13.41 -4.96
N ALA A 71 6.66 -12.09 -4.98
CA ALA A 71 5.34 -11.51 -4.76
C ALA A 71 4.34 -11.92 -5.84
N ALA A 72 4.74 -11.88 -7.12
CA ALA A 72 3.89 -12.30 -8.24
C ALA A 72 3.52 -13.78 -8.12
N ASP A 73 4.49 -14.67 -7.87
CA ASP A 73 4.25 -16.10 -7.69
C ASP A 73 3.31 -16.38 -6.51
N TRP A 74 3.45 -15.63 -5.41
CA TRP A 74 2.55 -15.76 -4.25
C TRP A 74 1.14 -15.24 -4.55
N CYS A 75 1.01 -14.07 -5.18
CA CYS A 75 -0.28 -13.49 -5.56
C CYS A 75 -1.01 -14.36 -6.59
N GLU A 76 -0.33 -14.91 -7.60
CA GLU A 76 -0.96 -15.77 -8.60
C GLU A 76 -1.63 -17.00 -7.96
N ARG A 77 -1.05 -17.55 -6.89
CA ARG A 77 -1.59 -18.70 -6.18
C ARG A 77 -2.71 -18.35 -5.19
N ASN A 78 -2.68 -17.14 -4.63
CA ASN A 78 -3.45 -16.83 -3.43
C ASN A 78 -4.45 -15.67 -3.60
N ALA A 79 -4.23 -14.78 -4.57
CA ALA A 79 -5.03 -13.58 -4.78
C ALA A 79 -6.28 -13.89 -5.61
N THR A 80 -7.37 -13.20 -5.29
CA THR A 80 -8.60 -13.21 -6.08
C THR A 80 -8.57 -12.22 -7.24
N TRP A 81 -7.54 -11.37 -7.29
CA TRP A 81 -7.30 -10.42 -8.37
C TRP A 81 -6.29 -11.01 -9.37
N GLY A 82 -6.19 -10.39 -10.56
CA GLY A 82 -5.28 -10.84 -11.62
C GLY A 82 -3.79 -10.62 -11.29
N PRO A 83 -2.92 -10.59 -12.31
CA PRO A 83 -1.50 -10.31 -12.11
C PRO A 83 -1.26 -8.98 -11.37
N VAL A 84 -0.23 -8.93 -10.53
CA VAL A 84 0.17 -7.71 -9.82
C VAL A 84 0.64 -6.67 -10.85
N PRO A 85 -0.05 -5.52 -11.00
CA PRO A 85 0.33 -4.49 -11.97
C PRO A 85 1.53 -3.67 -11.47
N ASP A 86 2.04 -2.80 -12.33
CA ASP A 86 2.81 -1.65 -11.85
C ASP A 86 1.86 -0.70 -11.11
N GLY A 87 2.26 -0.23 -9.93
CA GLY A 87 1.38 0.49 -9.00
C GLY A 87 0.71 -0.44 -7.98
N LEU A 88 -0.57 -0.19 -7.68
CA LEU A 88 -1.30 -0.87 -6.61
C LEU A 88 -2.29 -1.92 -7.15
N ALA A 89 -2.21 -3.14 -6.64
CA ALA A 89 -3.34 -4.07 -6.62
C ALA A 89 -3.86 -4.23 -5.19
N GLN A 90 -5.16 -4.46 -5.04
CA GLN A 90 -5.76 -4.73 -3.74
C GLN A 90 -7.03 -5.58 -3.86
N GLY A 91 -7.31 -6.34 -2.81
CA GLY A 91 -8.48 -7.22 -2.72
C GLY A 91 -8.25 -8.31 -1.69
N MET A 92 -8.73 -9.53 -1.96
CA MET A 92 -8.44 -10.71 -1.12
C MET A 92 -7.24 -11.50 -1.63
N ALA A 93 -6.31 -11.86 -0.75
CA ALA A 93 -5.26 -12.85 -1.01
C ALA A 93 -5.04 -13.74 0.20
N ALA A 94 -5.03 -15.06 -0.01
CA ALA A 94 -4.97 -16.07 1.06
C ALA A 94 -6.04 -15.86 2.15
N GLY A 95 -7.21 -15.35 1.77
CA GLY A 95 -8.31 -15.04 2.69
C GLY A 95 -8.13 -13.78 3.53
N LEU A 96 -7.16 -12.91 3.21
CA LEU A 96 -6.95 -11.62 3.88
C LEU A 96 -7.11 -10.43 2.92
N PRO A 97 -7.55 -9.25 3.41
CA PRO A 97 -7.57 -8.01 2.63
C PRO A 97 -6.14 -7.47 2.46
N VAL A 98 -5.50 -7.82 1.35
CA VAL A 98 -4.10 -7.48 1.06
C VAL A 98 -4.02 -6.44 -0.04
N LYS A 99 -3.02 -5.58 0.07
CA LYS A 99 -2.60 -4.60 -0.94
C LYS A 99 -1.18 -4.98 -1.39
N ALA A 100 -0.91 -4.93 -2.68
CA ALA A 100 0.40 -5.15 -3.28
C ALA A 100 0.80 -3.88 -4.03
N LEU A 101 1.76 -3.15 -3.47
CA LEU A 101 2.32 -1.94 -4.07
C LEU A 101 3.66 -2.26 -4.73
N THR A 102 3.69 -2.17 -6.05
CA THR A 102 4.87 -2.46 -6.86
C THR A 102 5.77 -1.23 -6.98
N VAL A 103 7.05 -1.39 -6.63
CA VAL A 103 8.06 -0.32 -6.68
C VAL A 103 9.37 -0.90 -7.23
N GLY A 104 9.72 -0.54 -8.47
CA GLY A 104 10.92 -1.08 -9.13
C GLY A 104 10.87 -2.61 -9.26
N ASP A 105 11.88 -3.30 -8.73
CA ASP A 105 11.97 -4.76 -8.71
C ASP A 105 11.39 -5.40 -7.43
N ARG A 106 10.73 -4.62 -6.57
CA ARG A 106 10.15 -5.09 -5.32
C ARG A 106 8.65 -4.80 -5.24
N VAL A 107 7.98 -5.53 -4.36
CA VAL A 107 6.57 -5.33 -4.02
C VAL A 107 6.44 -5.24 -2.52
N LEU A 108 5.79 -4.18 -2.05
CA LEU A 108 5.38 -4.04 -0.67
C LEU A 108 3.99 -4.65 -0.52
N LEU A 109 3.90 -5.77 0.18
CA LEU A 109 2.61 -6.30 0.63
C LEU A 109 2.19 -5.56 1.89
N LEU A 110 0.96 -5.08 1.91
CA LEU A 110 0.35 -4.39 3.05
C LEU A 110 -0.91 -5.14 3.47
N VAL A 111 -1.14 -5.17 4.78
CA VAL A 111 -2.36 -5.67 5.41
C VAL A 111 -2.69 -4.77 6.60
N ALA A 112 -3.94 -4.75 7.06
CA ALA A 112 -4.27 -4.08 8.31
C ALA A 112 -3.41 -4.63 9.46
N SER A 113 -2.86 -3.79 10.34
CA SER A 113 -1.84 -4.20 11.32
C SER A 113 -2.33 -5.32 12.25
N VAL A 114 -3.64 -5.37 12.53
CA VAL A 114 -4.26 -6.44 13.34
C VAL A 114 -4.22 -7.82 12.68
N LEU A 115 -3.93 -7.89 11.38
CA LEU A 115 -3.81 -9.12 10.59
C LEU A 115 -2.35 -9.39 10.17
N ALA A 116 -1.37 -8.67 10.73
CA ALA A 116 0.03 -8.84 10.38
C ALA A 116 0.48 -10.30 10.57
N LYS A 117 0.16 -10.89 11.74
CA LYS A 117 0.55 -12.25 12.07
C LYS A 117 -0.08 -13.29 11.14
N ASP A 118 -1.34 -13.09 10.79
CA ASP A 118 -2.06 -13.92 9.83
C ASP A 118 -1.39 -13.92 8.45
N LEU A 119 -0.90 -12.77 7.98
CA LEU A 119 -0.20 -12.69 6.70
C LEU A 119 1.19 -13.33 6.79
N GLU A 120 1.93 -13.17 7.89
CA GLU A 120 3.21 -13.87 8.10
C GLU A 120 3.04 -15.38 7.95
N GLU A 121 2.01 -15.97 8.58
CA GLU A 121 1.74 -17.40 8.53
C GLU A 121 1.38 -17.89 7.11
N ARG A 122 0.75 -17.04 6.30
CA ARG A 122 0.34 -17.36 4.91
C ARG A 122 1.46 -17.13 3.89
N LEU A 123 2.54 -16.45 4.29
CA LEU A 123 3.75 -16.29 3.49
C LEU A 123 4.75 -17.44 3.70
N ALA A 124 4.51 -18.31 4.69
CA ALA A 124 5.35 -19.46 5.05
C ALA A 124 5.21 -20.60 4.04
#